data_AF-A0A662Z649-F1
#
_entry.id   AF-A0A662Z649-F1
#
_cell.length_a   1.000
_cell.length_b   1.000
_cell.length_c   1.000
_cell.angle_alpha   90.00
_cell.angle_beta   90.00
_cell.angle_gamma   90.00
#
_symmetry.space_group_name_H-M   'P 1'
#
loop_
_entity.id
_entity.type
_entity.pdbx_description
1 polymer ?
#
loop_
_entity_poly.entity_id
_entity_poly.type
_entity_poly.pdbx_seq_one_letter_code
_entity_poly.pdbx_strand_id
1 'polypeptide(L)'
;MQKLFLTLVILFVLEILLLIQIGGYIGGLNVIFIMFAMMVIGAVIIKRCFKRVMEQLQHGVVDIKIIFLPLSGFLFLFPGFISDILALLLLLPFVQSKCSKVYSSKSGSGTSFAFKSSNSDAFTDVFSKGRTIDGTATVVQDDHEELNHNSIDGSSSKADSSEKNSK
;
A
#
# COMPACT_ATOMS: atom_id res chain seq x y z
N MET A 1 -1.07 23.27 6.46
CA MET A 1 -2.05 23.11 5.36
C MET A 1 -2.27 24.39 4.57
N GLN A 2 -2.64 25.51 5.21
CA GLN A 2 -2.93 26.79 4.52
C GLN A 2 -1.80 27.30 3.61
N LYS A 3 -0.53 27.17 4.04
CA LYS A 3 0.64 27.61 3.26
C LYS A 3 0.76 26.90 1.91
N LEU A 4 0.55 25.58 1.88
CA LEU A 4 0.62 24.78 0.65
C LEU A 4 -0.49 25.17 -0.33
N PHE A 5 -1.71 25.33 0.18
CA PHE A 5 -2.84 25.79 -0.63
C PHE A 5 -2.55 27.18 -1.22
N LEU A 6 -2.03 28.11 -0.42
CA LEU A 6 -1.66 29.45 -0.91
C LEU A 6 -0.58 29.38 -2.00
N THR A 7 0.47 28.60 -1.79
CA THR A 7 1.56 28.42 -2.78
C THR A 7 1.02 27.84 -4.08
N LEU A 8 0.13 26.85 -4.03
CA LEU A 8 -0.49 26.27 -5.23
C LEU A 8 -1.33 27.31 -5.97
N VAL A 9 -2.19 28.05 -5.27
CA VAL A 9 -3.00 29.11 -5.88
C VAL A 9 -2.12 30.19 -6.53
N ILE A 10 -1.06 30.62 -5.85
CA ILE A 10 -0.11 31.60 -6.38
C ILE A 10 0.58 31.06 -7.63
N LEU A 11 1.02 29.80 -7.61
CA LEU A 11 1.63 29.15 -8.75
C LEU A 11 0.65 29.06 -9.93
N PHE A 12 -0.62 28.71 -9.67
CA PHE A 12 -1.65 28.69 -10.71
C PHE A 12 -1.90 30.07 -11.34
N VAL A 13 -2.00 31.13 -10.52
CA VAL A 13 -2.13 32.50 -11.04
C VAL A 13 -0.90 32.88 -11.87
N LEU A 14 0.29 32.51 -11.42
CA LEU A 14 1.54 32.75 -12.15
C LEU A 14 1.56 32.05 -13.50
N GLU A 15 1.05 30.82 -13.60
CA GLU A 15 0.95 30.09 -14.87
C GLU A 15 0.03 30.79 -15.86
N ILE A 16 -1.13 31.26 -15.41
CA ILE A 16 -2.06 31.98 -16.28
C ILE A 16 -1.43 33.27 -16.80
N LEU A 17 -0.75 34.03 -15.94
CA LEU A 17 0.00 35.23 -16.35
C LEU A 17 1.08 34.91 -17.37
N LEU A 18 1.83 33.83 -17.15
CA LEU A 18 2.90 33.40 -18.03
C LEU A 18 2.36 32.93 -19.39
N LEU A 19 1.27 32.17 -19.41
CA LEU A 19 0.58 31.74 -20.62
C LEU A 19 0.09 32.94 -21.44
N ILE A 20 -0.49 33.95 -20.80
CA ILE A 20 -0.94 35.18 -21.45
C ILE A 20 0.26 35.94 -22.02
N GLN A 21 1.35 36.07 -21.25
CA GLN A 21 2.52 36.82 -21.69
C GLN A 21 3.23 36.13 -22.87
N ILE A 22 3.50 34.83 -22.77
CA ILE A 22 4.08 34.02 -23.84
C ILE A 22 3.14 33.96 -25.04
N GLY A 23 1.83 33.83 -24.80
CA GLY A 23 0.80 33.85 -25.83
C GLY A 23 0.75 35.16 -26.60
N GLY A 24 1.07 36.28 -25.94
CA GLY A 24 1.21 37.59 -26.59
C GLY A 24 2.41 37.68 -27.53
N TYR A 25 3.53 37.02 -27.22
CA TYR A 25 4.74 37.04 -28.06
C TYR A 25 4.71 36.03 -29.21
N ILE A 26 4.22 34.82 -28.95
CA ILE A 26 4.33 33.66 -29.85
C ILE A 26 3.00 33.36 -30.57
N GLY A 27 1.88 33.89 -30.06
CA GLY A 27 0.53 33.60 -30.52
C GLY A 27 -0.11 32.45 -29.74
N GLY A 28 -1.39 32.61 -29.39
CA GLY A 28 -2.12 31.64 -28.56
C GLY A 28 -2.16 30.22 -29.14
N LEU A 29 -2.35 30.09 -30.46
CA LEU A 29 -2.37 28.78 -31.13
C LEU A 29 -1.04 28.04 -31.03
N ASN A 30 0.08 28.74 -31.17
CA ASN A 30 1.41 28.15 -31.03
C ASN A 30 1.66 27.68 -29.59
N VAL A 31 1.24 28.47 -28.60
CA VAL A 31 1.34 28.09 -27.17
C VAL A 31 0.53 26.83 -26.89
N ILE A 32 -0.69 26.73 -27.42
CA ILE A 32 -1.54 25.53 -27.27
C ILE A 32 -0.85 24.30 -27.87
N PHE A 33 -0.23 24.43 -29.05
CA PHE A 33 0.47 23.31 -29.69
C PHE A 33 1.69 22.85 -28.89
N ILE A 34 2.47 23.80 -28.35
CA ILE A 34 3.62 23.52 -27.50
C ILE A 34 3.19 22.85 -26.19
N MET A 35 2.12 23.35 -25.55
CA MET A 35 1.56 22.76 -24.34
C MET A 35 1.08 21.33 -24.58
N PHE A 36 0.38 21.10 -25.69
CA PHE A 36 -0.04 19.76 -26.09
C PHE A 36 1.15 18.83 -26.32
N ALA A 37 2.21 19.32 -26.99
CA ALA A 37 3.43 18.55 -27.18
C ALA A 37 4.08 18.19 -25.84
N MET A 38 4.27 19.15 -24.93
CA MET A 38 4.78 18.91 -23.57
C MET A 38 3.94 17.87 -22.82
N MET A 39 2.61 17.98 -22.92
CA MET A 39 1.67 17.04 -22.31
C MET A 39 1.92 15.60 -22.80
N VAL A 40 2.04 15.41 -24.12
CA VAL A 40 2.30 14.10 -24.73
C VAL A 40 3.67 13.57 -24.30
N ILE A 41 4.71 14.41 -24.32
CA ILE A 41 6.06 14.03 -23.87
C ILE A 41 6.02 13.56 -22.41
N GLY A 42 5.40 14.34 -21.52
CA GLY A 42 5.31 14.00 -20.10
C GLY A 42 4.52 12.72 -19.87
N ALA A 43 3.38 12.55 -20.53
CA ALA A 43 2.59 11.33 -20.44
C ALA A 43 3.37 10.07 -20.88
N VAL A 44 4.18 10.17 -21.93
CA VAL A 44 5.06 9.06 -22.36
C VAL A 44 6.11 8.72 -21.30
N ILE A 45 6.71 9.73 -20.65
CA ILE A 45 7.69 9.50 -19.59
C ILE A 45 7.03 8.89 -18.35
N ILE A 46 5.86 9.39 -17.95
CA ILE A 46 5.08 8.86 -16.82
C ILE A 46 4.74 7.39 -17.08
N LYS A 47 4.27 7.05 -18.29
CA LYS A 47 3.96 5.67 -18.68
C LYS A 47 5.18 4.75 -18.59
N ARG A 48 6.36 5.23 -18.99
CA ARG A 48 7.62 4.47 -18.86
C ARG A 48 8.03 4.29 -17.40
N CYS A 49 7.89 5.32 -16.58
CA CYS A 49 8.20 5.27 -15.16
C CYS A 49 7.26 4.31 -14.41
N PHE A 50 5.95 4.40 -14.68
CA PHE A 50 4.94 3.53 -14.09
C PHE A 50 5.22 2.05 -14.32
N LYS A 51 5.64 1.67 -15.55
CA LYS A 51 6.03 0.28 -15.84
C LYS A 51 7.20 -0.19 -14.96
N ARG A 52 8.25 0.63 -14.83
CA ARG A 52 9.42 0.31 -13.98
C ARG A 52 9.03 0.17 -12.51
N VAL A 53 8.16 1.05 -12.02
CA VAL A 53 7.64 0.98 -10.65
C VAL A 53 6.84 -0.31 -10.46
N MET A 54 5.98 -0.68 -11.41
CA MET A 54 5.20 -1.92 -11.33
C MET A 54 6.10 -3.17 -11.31
N GLU A 55 7.16 -3.20 -12.11
CA GLU A 55 8.18 -4.26 -12.07
C GLU A 55 8.86 -4.33 -10.69
N GLN A 56 9.24 -3.19 -10.10
CA GLN A 56 9.85 -3.15 -8.75
C GLN A 56 8.90 -3.68 -7.66
N LEU A 57 7.61 -3.35 -7.76
CA LEU A 57 6.58 -3.83 -6.85
C LEU A 57 6.41 -5.36 -6.93
N GLN A 58 6.48 -5.95 -8.13
CA GLN A 58 6.43 -7.41 -8.31
C GLN A 58 7.61 -8.13 -7.65
N HIS A 59 8.77 -7.47 -7.60
CA HIS A 59 9.97 -8.00 -6.95
C HIS A 59 10.02 -7.72 -5.44
N GLY A 60 8.99 -7.08 -4.87
CA GLY A 60 8.90 -6.77 -3.44
C GLY A 60 9.85 -5.66 -2.96
N VAL A 61 10.48 -4.91 -3.88
CA VAL A 61 11.40 -3.82 -3.55
C VAL A 61 10.69 -2.48 -3.73
N VAL A 62 10.37 -1.83 -2.61
CA VAL A 62 9.75 -0.50 -2.58
C VAL A 62 10.80 0.56 -2.25
N ASP A 63 11.22 1.32 -3.27
CA ASP A 63 12.09 2.49 -3.10
C ASP A 63 11.22 3.73 -2.78
N ILE A 64 11.73 4.64 -1.95
CA ILE A 64 11.10 5.95 -1.66
C ILE A 64 10.83 6.75 -2.94
N LYS A 65 11.54 6.43 -4.02
CA LYS A 65 11.39 7.05 -5.33
C LYS A 65 9.99 6.91 -5.91
N ILE A 66 9.25 5.88 -5.51
CA ILE A 66 7.89 5.61 -5.98
C ILE A 66 6.94 6.78 -5.64
N ILE A 67 7.19 7.53 -4.56
CA ILE A 67 6.30 8.64 -4.15
C ILE A 67 6.37 9.84 -5.08
N PHE A 68 7.46 10.01 -5.84
CA PHE A 68 7.59 11.09 -6.80
C PHE A 68 6.73 10.88 -8.05
N LEU A 69 6.36 9.64 -8.37
CA LEU A 69 5.51 9.34 -9.52
C LEU A 69 4.10 9.97 -9.39
N PRO A 70 3.30 9.69 -8.33
CA PRO A 70 2.01 10.34 -8.16
C PRO A 70 2.13 11.84 -7.90
N LEU A 71 3.22 12.28 -7.25
CA LEU A 71 3.46 13.70 -7.00
C LEU A 71 3.71 14.48 -8.31
N SER A 72 4.48 13.90 -9.23
CA SER A 72 4.70 14.46 -10.56
C SER A 72 3.42 14.47 -11.39
N GLY A 73 2.60 13.40 -11.31
CA GLY A 73 1.30 13.33 -11.97
C GLY A 73 0.31 14.38 -11.46
N PHE A 74 0.31 14.65 -10.15
CA PHE A 74 -0.50 15.72 -9.56
C PHE A 74 -0.07 17.10 -10.06
N LEU A 75 1.23 17.33 -10.21
CA LEU A 75 1.75 18.60 -10.75
C LEU A 75 1.41 18.75 -12.25
N PHE A 76 1.45 17.67 -13.01
CA PHE A 76 1.06 17.62 -14.43
C PHE A 76 -0.44 17.83 -14.66
N LEU A 77 -1.28 17.73 -13.62
CA LEU A 77 -2.72 18.01 -13.70
C LEU A 77 -2.99 19.48 -14.05
N PHE A 78 -2.10 20.37 -13.63
CA PHE A 78 -2.19 21.80 -13.93
C PHE A 78 -1.44 22.06 -15.24
N PRO A 79 -2.15 22.32 -16.37
CA PRO A 79 -1.49 22.63 -17.63
C PRO A 79 -0.77 23.98 -17.50
N GLY A 80 0.57 23.97 -17.52
CA GLY A 80 1.38 25.16 -17.30
C GLY A 80 2.86 24.92 -17.57
N PHE A 81 3.60 25.96 -17.95
CA PHE A 81 5.01 25.81 -18.31
C PHE A 81 5.88 25.49 -17.10
N ILE A 82 5.65 26.17 -15.97
CA ILE A 82 6.48 25.98 -14.77
C ILE A 82 6.15 24.62 -14.15
N SER A 83 4.85 24.28 -14.09
CA SER A 83 4.33 23.03 -13.56
C SER A 83 4.81 21.84 -14.39
N ASP A 84 4.79 21.93 -15.73
CA ASP A 84 5.32 20.89 -16.62
C ASP A 84 6.82 20.68 -16.40
N ILE A 85 7.61 21.75 -16.30
CA ILE A 85 9.04 21.67 -16.03
C ILE A 85 9.29 21.04 -14.66
N LEU A 86 8.58 21.47 -13.62
CA LEU A 86 8.70 20.92 -12.27
C LEU A 86 8.30 19.44 -12.24
N ALA A 87 7.21 19.08 -12.92
CA ALA A 87 6.72 17.70 -13.00
C ALA A 87 7.75 16.80 -13.69
N LEU A 88 8.27 17.22 -14.84
CA LEU A 88 9.31 16.52 -15.58
C LEU A 88 10.59 16.41 -14.75
N LEU A 89 11.02 17.50 -14.09
CA LEU A 89 12.18 17.52 -13.22
C LEU A 89 12.03 16.50 -12.08
N LEU A 90 10.85 16.40 -11.48
CA LEU A 90 10.54 15.43 -10.42
C LEU A 90 10.51 13.99 -10.92
N LEU A 91 10.11 13.79 -12.18
CA LEU A 91 10.04 12.51 -12.85
C LEU A 91 11.41 11.99 -13.30
N LEU A 92 12.39 12.89 -13.48
CA LEU A 92 13.75 12.50 -13.86
C LEU A 92 14.42 11.68 -12.73
N PRO A 93 14.92 10.46 -13.02
CA PRO A 93 15.56 9.60 -12.03
C PRO A 93 16.85 10.22 -11.45
N PHE A 94 17.47 11.15 -12.19
CA PHE A 94 18.63 11.91 -11.72
C PHE A 94 18.30 12.83 -10.54
N VAL A 95 17.14 13.48 -10.57
CA VAL A 95 16.71 14.38 -9.49
C VAL A 95 16.32 13.58 -8.26
N GLN A 96 15.62 12.47 -8.46
CA GLN A 96 15.23 11.55 -7.38
C GLN A 96 16.46 10.99 -6.64
N SER A 97 17.52 10.62 -7.37
CA SER A 97 18.75 10.11 -6.76
C SER A 97 19.57 11.18 -6.04
N LYS A 98 19.56 12.44 -6.52
CA LYS A 98 20.20 13.57 -5.83
C LYS A 98 19.47 13.95 -4.55
N CYS A 99 18.13 14.09 -4.60
CA CYS A 99 17.33 14.35 -3.40
C CYS A 99 17.46 13.21 -2.38
N SER A 100 17.37 11.95 -2.81
CA SER A 100 17.57 10.79 -1.93
C SER A 100 18.91 10.86 -1.18
N LYS A 101 20.01 11.21 -1.86
CA LYS A 101 21.33 11.29 -1.22
C LYS A 101 21.41 12.36 -0.13
N VAL A 102 20.73 13.49 -0.32
CA VAL A 102 20.66 14.58 0.64
C VAL A 102 19.83 14.18 1.87
N TYR A 103 18.71 13.48 1.67
CA TYR A 103 17.85 13.04 2.77
C TYR A 103 18.34 11.74 3.46
N SER A 104 19.12 10.89 2.79
CA SER A 104 19.66 9.65 3.35
C SER A 104 20.82 9.85 4.34
N SER A 105 21.33 11.07 4.53
CA SER A 105 22.38 11.32 5.55
C SER A 105 21.85 11.27 6.99
N LYS A 106 20.54 11.15 7.23
CA LYS A 106 19.98 11.24 8.60
C LYS A 106 18.87 10.25 8.97
N SER A 107 18.56 9.26 8.12
CA SER A 107 17.55 8.26 8.46
C SER A 107 18.05 6.86 8.15
N GLY A 108 18.75 6.27 9.12
CA GLY A 108 18.91 4.83 9.20
C GLY A 108 17.59 4.22 9.66
N SER A 109 16.76 3.79 8.71
CA SER A 109 15.71 2.78 8.83
C SER A 109 14.91 2.83 7.55
N GLY A 110 15.10 1.82 6.69
CA GLY A 110 14.29 1.64 5.49
C GLY A 110 12.84 1.45 5.90
N THR A 111 12.03 2.50 5.78
CA THR A 111 10.58 2.39 5.88
C THR A 111 10.08 1.59 4.69
N SER A 112 10.04 0.27 4.85
CA SER A 112 9.51 -0.66 3.87
C SER A 112 7.99 -0.49 3.84
N PHE A 113 7.50 0.36 2.95
CA PHE A 113 6.08 0.52 2.70
C PHE A 113 5.58 -0.65 1.85
N ALA A 114 5.14 -1.74 2.47
CA ALA A 114 4.49 -2.84 1.76
C ALA A 114 3.13 -2.37 1.21
N PHE A 115 3.10 -1.92 -0.06
CA PHE A 115 1.86 -1.65 -0.78
C PHE A 115 1.22 -2.99 -1.15
N LYS A 116 0.24 -3.43 -0.36
CA LYS A 116 -0.61 -4.57 -0.71
C LYS A 116 -1.51 -4.15 -1.88
N SER A 117 -1.02 -4.36 -3.10
CA SER A 117 -1.78 -4.24 -4.34
C SER A 117 -2.99 -5.18 -4.23
N SER A 118 -4.16 -4.63 -3.92
CA SER A 118 -5.41 -5.38 -3.96
C SER A 118 -5.84 -5.47 -5.43
N ASN A 119 -5.20 -6.40 -6.14
CA ASN A 119 -5.62 -6.75 -7.49
C ASN A 119 -7.06 -7.30 -7.43
N SER A 120 -7.87 -7.02 -8.45
CA SER A 120 -9.27 -7.44 -8.59
C SER A 120 -9.48 -8.97 -8.67
N ASP A 121 -8.44 -9.76 -8.44
CA ASP A 121 -8.47 -11.22 -8.36
C ASP A 121 -9.06 -11.72 -7.02
N ALA A 122 -9.31 -10.82 -6.06
CA ALA A 122 -9.88 -11.19 -4.76
C ALA A 122 -11.31 -11.76 -4.84
N PHE A 123 -12.05 -11.54 -5.92
CA PHE A 123 -13.40 -12.12 -6.10
C PHE A 123 -13.35 -13.54 -6.69
N THR A 124 -12.37 -13.84 -7.54
CA THR A 124 -12.23 -15.15 -8.19
C THR A 124 -11.50 -16.17 -7.32
N ASP A 125 -10.61 -15.72 -6.44
CA ASP A 125 -9.86 -16.60 -5.52
C ASP A 125 -10.74 -17.19 -4.40
N VAL A 126 -11.85 -16.51 -4.05
CA VAL A 126 -12.84 -17.00 -3.06
C VAL A 126 -13.68 -18.15 -3.60
N PHE A 127 -13.93 -18.19 -4.91
CA PHE A 127 -14.74 -19.24 -5.54
C PHE A 127 -13.92 -20.43 -6.03
N SER A 128 -12.65 -20.21 -6.38
CA SER A 128 -11.78 -21.25 -6.96
C SER A 128 -11.00 -22.05 -5.92
N LYS A 129 -10.83 -21.53 -4.69
CA LYS A 129 -10.09 -22.23 -3.63
C LYS A 129 -11.04 -22.51 -2.48
N GLY A 130 -11.53 -23.75 -2.44
CA GLY A 130 -12.24 -24.28 -1.28
C GLY A 130 -11.44 -23.98 -0.02
N ARG A 131 -11.91 -23.01 0.75
CA ARG A 131 -11.34 -22.65 2.05
C ARG A 131 -11.67 -23.80 2.99
N THR A 132 -10.78 -24.77 3.13
CA THR A 132 -10.85 -25.71 4.26
C THR A 132 -10.54 -24.89 5.51
N ILE A 133 -11.59 -24.50 6.22
CA ILE A 133 -11.50 -23.82 7.51
C ILE A 133 -11.22 -24.92 8.53
N ASP A 134 -9.96 -24.99 8.98
CA ASP A 134 -9.53 -25.96 9.98
C ASP A 134 -9.98 -25.44 11.36
N GLY A 135 -11.21 -25.79 11.72
CA GLY A 135 -11.82 -25.41 12.99
C GLY A 135 -11.23 -26.23 14.12
N THR A 136 -10.20 -25.74 14.78
CA THR A 136 -9.77 -26.31 16.07
C THR A 136 -10.78 -25.88 17.14
N ALA A 137 -11.64 -26.79 17.55
CA ALA A 137 -12.56 -26.56 18.66
C ALA A 137 -11.80 -26.61 19.99
N THR A 138 -11.72 -25.48 20.69
CA THR A 138 -11.35 -25.46 22.10
C THR A 138 -12.59 -25.84 22.91
N VAL A 139 -12.57 -27.00 23.57
CA VAL A 139 -13.62 -27.37 24.52
C VAL A 139 -13.49 -26.45 25.72
N VAL A 140 -14.48 -25.57 25.91
CA VAL A 140 -14.63 -24.84 27.16
C VAL A 140 -15.12 -25.85 28.18
N GLN A 141 -14.27 -26.18 29.15
CA GLN A 141 -14.62 -27.05 30.25
C GLN A 141 -15.37 -26.20 31.26
N ASP A 142 -16.70 -26.33 31.32
CA ASP A 142 -17.49 -25.66 32.36
C ASP A 142 -17.16 -26.28 33.72
N ASP A 143 -16.44 -25.52 34.52
CA ASP A 143 -16.10 -25.77 35.93
C ASP A 143 -17.36 -25.64 36.80
N HIS A 144 -18.17 -26.69 36.80
CA HIS A 144 -19.15 -26.90 37.84
C HIS A 144 -18.46 -27.45 39.10
N GLU A 145 -18.18 -26.54 40.04
CA GLU A 145 -18.01 -26.86 41.45
C GLU A 145 -19.30 -27.52 41.98
N GLU A 146 -19.23 -28.79 42.37
CA GLU A 146 -20.15 -29.35 43.36
C GLU A 146 -19.38 -30.20 44.39
N LEU A 147 -19.04 -29.49 45.48
CA LEU A 147 -19.22 -29.89 46.88
C LEU A 147 -18.88 -31.33 47.28
N ASN A 148 -17.65 -31.44 47.80
CA ASN A 148 -17.21 -32.25 48.94
C ASN A 148 -18.33 -32.89 49.80
N HIS A 149 -18.39 -34.22 49.80
CA HIS A 149 -18.80 -34.96 50.99
C HIS A 149 -17.96 -36.23 51.16
N ASN A 150 -16.93 -36.10 51.99
CA ASN A 150 -16.12 -37.19 52.51
C ASN A 150 -16.95 -37.97 53.55
N SER A 151 -17.24 -39.24 53.29
CA SER A 151 -17.77 -40.17 54.29
C SER A 151 -17.00 -41.48 54.22
N ILE A 152 -16.23 -41.70 55.29
CA ILE A 152 -15.49 -42.88 55.67
C ILE A 152 -16.46 -44.04 55.92
N ASP A 153 -16.18 -45.21 55.35
CA ASP A 153 -16.31 -46.55 55.95
C ASP A 153 -15.90 -47.57 54.88
N GLY A 154 -15.13 -48.62 55.13
CA GLY A 154 -15.13 -49.48 56.30
C GLY A 154 -15.26 -50.90 55.76
N SER A 155 -14.30 -51.77 56.06
CA SER A 155 -14.19 -53.14 55.54
C SER A 155 -15.36 -54.04 55.99
N SER A 156 -15.75 -55.05 55.19
CA SER A 156 -16.25 -56.39 55.60
C SER A 156 -16.92 -57.07 54.39
N SER A 157 -16.33 -58.12 53.80
CA SER A 157 -16.49 -59.55 54.13
C SER A 157 -17.73 -60.23 53.53
N LYS A 158 -17.48 -61.19 52.63
CA LYS A 158 -18.07 -62.55 52.49
C LYS A 158 -17.76 -63.04 51.08
N ALA A 159 -16.87 -63.99 50.83
CA ALA A 159 -16.89 -65.40 51.26
C ALA A 159 -18.27 -66.05 51.02
N ASP A 160 -18.41 -66.77 49.91
CA ASP A 160 -19.09 -68.07 49.93
C ASP A 160 -18.60 -69.01 48.80
N SER A 161 -18.30 -70.23 49.24
CA SER A 161 -18.27 -71.56 48.61
C SER A 161 -18.51 -71.65 47.10
N SER A 162 -17.59 -72.25 46.33
CA SER A 162 -17.29 -73.69 46.24
C SER A 162 -18.45 -74.54 45.69
N GLU A 163 -18.14 -75.22 44.58
CA GLU A 163 -18.48 -76.62 44.25
C GLU A 163 -19.17 -76.84 42.88
N LYS A 164 -18.37 -77.23 41.87
CA LYS A 164 -18.56 -78.52 41.17
C LYS A 164 -17.43 -78.87 40.18
N ASN A 165 -16.68 -79.90 40.56
CA ASN A 165 -16.47 -81.14 39.80
C ASN A 165 -15.59 -81.14 38.52
N SER A 166 -14.35 -81.64 38.64
CA SER A 166 -13.87 -82.79 37.82
C SER A 166 -12.47 -83.28 38.22
N LYS A 167 -12.43 -84.58 38.54
CA LYS A 167 -11.28 -85.51 38.64
C LYS A 167 -10.34 -85.45 39.83
#